data_AF-A0A7S1RC66-F1
#
_entry.id   AF-A0A7S1RC66-F1
#
_cell.length_a   1.000
_cell.length_b   1.000
_cell.length_c   1.000
_cell.angle_alpha   90.00
_cell.angle_beta   90.00
_cell.angle_gamma   90.00
#
_symmetry.space_group_name_H-M   'P 1'
#
loop_
_entity.id
_entity.type
_entity.pdbx_description
1 polymer ?
#
loop_
_entity_poly.entity_id
_entity_poly.type
_entity_poly.pdbx_seq_one_letter_code
_entity_poly.pdbx_strand_id
1 'polypeptide(L)'
;RFVSHSWHGDPDEKWEALQEWRADFRSVNGREPRVWFDKFCIDQNSIADSLSCLPIYLTGCQKLLVLHGQSYQTRLWCLVELFVFIVMGGGHADLEVRQLKSCKASFTGFDATKATCFKAEDASHILGVIEAGLGSIQLFNSTVEDMVSQVMAVSHDPGAGTTSLDVLSLDSLDDANCYSL
;
A
#
# COMPACT_ATOMS: atom_id res chain seq x y z
N ARG A 1 -6.73 8.18 -3.63
CA ARG A 1 -5.91 7.20 -2.87
C ARG A 1 -6.55 5.85 -3.04
N PHE A 2 -5.75 4.79 -3.16
CA PHE A 2 -6.25 3.43 -3.12
C PHE A 2 -6.38 3.01 -1.67
N VAL A 3 -7.51 2.43 -1.27
CA VAL A 3 -7.70 1.91 0.10
C VAL A 3 -7.48 0.41 0.08
N SER A 4 -6.42 -0.04 0.74
CA SER A 4 -6.11 -1.46 0.93
C SER A 4 -6.56 -1.89 2.31
N HIS A 5 -7.38 -2.94 2.38
CA HIS A 5 -7.84 -3.52 3.64
C HIS A 5 -8.19 -5.00 3.49
N SER A 6 -8.06 -5.78 4.57
CA SER A 6 -8.64 -7.12 4.59
C SER A 6 -10.16 -7.05 4.54
N TRP A 7 -10.82 -7.91 3.76
CA TRP A 7 -12.28 -7.97 3.77
C TRP A 7 -12.85 -8.59 5.06
N HIS A 8 -12.01 -9.22 5.87
CA HIS A 8 -12.39 -9.76 7.20
C HIS A 8 -12.09 -8.77 8.32
N GLY A 9 -12.60 -9.04 9.52
CA GLY A 9 -12.49 -8.17 10.67
C GLY A 9 -13.68 -7.22 10.80
N ASP A 10 -13.65 -6.42 11.86
CA ASP A 10 -14.76 -5.55 12.24
C ASP A 10 -14.96 -4.41 11.21
N PRO A 11 -16.14 -4.32 10.57
CA PRO A 11 -16.44 -3.22 9.65
C PRO A 11 -16.56 -1.86 10.36
N ASP A 12 -17.00 -1.81 11.61
CA ASP A 12 -17.20 -0.57 12.35
C ASP A 12 -15.84 0.05 12.72
N GLU A 13 -14.85 -0.75 13.12
CA GLU A 13 -13.50 -0.26 13.36
C GLU A 13 -12.85 0.31 12.10
N LYS A 14 -13.06 -0.33 10.94
CA LYS A 14 -12.55 0.19 9.66
C LYS A 14 -13.21 1.50 9.30
N TRP A 15 -14.52 1.58 9.48
CA TRP A 15 -15.28 2.79 9.21
C TRP A 15 -14.82 3.93 10.12
N GLU A 16 -14.64 3.67 11.41
CA GLU A 16 -14.13 4.65 12.36
C GLU A 16 -12.73 5.15 11.97
N ALA A 17 -11.78 4.25 11.71
CA ALA A 17 -10.43 4.62 11.29
C ALA A 17 -10.42 5.41 9.97
N LEU A 18 -11.32 5.07 9.04
CA LEU A 18 -11.47 5.82 7.79
C LEU A 18 -12.05 7.22 8.02
N GLN A 19 -12.98 7.37 8.96
CA GLN A 19 -13.58 8.65 9.32
C GLN A 19 -12.57 9.57 10.03
N GLU A 20 -11.73 9.01 10.90
CA GLU A 20 -10.60 9.72 11.53
C GLU A 20 -9.61 10.20 10.44
N TRP A 21 -9.15 9.29 9.59
CA TRP A 21 -8.28 9.64 8.46
C TRP A 21 -8.91 10.69 7.53
N ARG A 22 -10.20 10.58 7.24
CA ARG A 22 -10.93 11.56 6.43
C ARG A 22 -10.93 12.94 7.10
N ALA A 23 -11.11 13.02 8.41
CA ALA A 23 -11.07 14.28 9.16
C ALA A 23 -9.68 14.92 9.06
N ASP A 24 -8.61 14.15 9.24
CA ASP A 24 -7.22 14.61 9.06
C ASP A 24 -6.97 15.09 7.63
N PHE A 25 -7.43 14.32 6.63
CA PHE A 25 -7.29 14.71 5.24
C PHE A 25 -7.99 16.04 4.95
N ARG A 26 -9.20 16.22 5.48
CA ARG A 26 -10.00 17.44 5.25
C ARG A 26 -9.42 18.65 5.97
N SER A 27 -8.84 18.49 7.15
CA SER A 27 -8.21 19.59 7.89
C SER A 27 -7.01 20.17 7.14
N VAL A 28 -6.23 19.32 6.46
CA VAL A 28 -5.06 19.74 5.68
C VAL A 28 -5.44 20.22 4.27
N ASN A 29 -6.40 19.57 3.61
CA ASN A 29 -6.66 19.79 2.19
C ASN A 29 -7.92 20.63 1.89
N GLY A 30 -8.74 20.94 2.90
CA GLY A 30 -9.95 21.75 2.74
C GLY A 30 -11.07 21.09 1.91
N ARG A 31 -10.97 19.80 1.59
CA ARG A 31 -11.95 19.06 0.78
C ARG A 31 -12.08 17.62 1.22
N GLU A 32 -13.13 16.96 0.74
CA GLU A 32 -13.32 15.52 0.93
C GLU A 32 -12.29 14.69 0.14
N PRO A 33 -11.83 13.55 0.69
CA PRO A 33 -10.94 12.65 -0.03
C PRO A 33 -11.68 11.96 -1.18
N ARG A 34 -10.93 11.69 -2.26
CA ARG A 34 -11.35 10.76 -3.31
C ARG A 34 -10.59 9.46 -3.12
N VAL A 35 -11.33 8.38 -2.94
CA VAL A 35 -10.80 7.07 -2.61
C VAL A 35 -11.30 6.04 -3.61
N TRP A 36 -10.44 5.07 -3.88
CA TRP A 36 -10.76 3.88 -4.64
C TRP A 36 -10.77 2.69 -3.68
N PHE A 37 -11.81 1.88 -3.75
CA PHE A 37 -12.02 0.72 -2.87
C PHE A 37 -12.13 -0.54 -3.71
N ASP A 38 -11.24 -1.49 -3.45
CA ASP A 38 -11.19 -2.79 -4.10
C ASP A 38 -12.52 -3.55 -4.01
N LYS A 39 -13.15 -3.54 -2.82
CA LYS A 39 -14.33 -4.34 -2.50
C LYS A 39 -15.55 -4.06 -3.37
N PHE A 40 -15.64 -2.86 -3.94
CA PHE A 40 -16.76 -2.49 -4.81
C PHE A 40 -16.45 -2.63 -6.30
N CYS A 41 -15.19 -2.89 -6.65
CA CYS A 41 -14.70 -2.83 -8.03
C CYS A 41 -14.12 -4.15 -8.54
N ILE A 42 -13.95 -5.15 -7.67
CA ILE A 42 -13.25 -6.40 -7.97
C ILE A 42 -14.18 -7.59 -7.76
N ASP A 43 -14.31 -8.42 -8.79
CA ASP A 43 -15.04 -9.68 -8.72
C ASP A 43 -14.11 -10.78 -8.21
N GLN A 44 -14.31 -11.23 -6.96
CA GLN A 44 -13.54 -12.33 -6.39
C GLN A 44 -13.76 -13.69 -7.08
N ASN A 45 -14.80 -13.81 -7.92
CA ASN A 45 -14.99 -15.02 -8.71
C ASN A 45 -14.06 -15.05 -9.93
N SER A 46 -13.51 -13.90 -10.36
CA SER A 46 -12.48 -13.79 -11.41
C SER A 46 -11.28 -12.99 -10.90
N ILE A 47 -10.48 -13.65 -10.05
CA ILE A 47 -9.25 -13.08 -9.49
C ILE A 47 -8.26 -12.69 -10.61
N ALA A 48 -8.11 -13.51 -11.66
CA ALA A 48 -7.13 -13.26 -12.72
C ALA A 48 -7.40 -11.96 -13.50
N ASP A 49 -8.66 -11.70 -13.85
CA ASP A 49 -9.05 -10.45 -14.53
C ASP A 49 -8.85 -9.26 -13.60
N SER A 50 -9.20 -9.41 -12.32
CA SER A 50 -9.06 -8.37 -11.31
C SER A 50 -7.60 -8.01 -11.02
N LEU A 51 -6.72 -9.02 -10.98
CA LEU A 51 -5.27 -8.85 -10.82
C LEU A 51 -4.66 -8.09 -11.99
N SER A 52 -5.13 -8.34 -13.22
CA SER A 52 -4.63 -7.67 -14.43
C SER A 52 -4.93 -6.16 -14.43
N CYS A 53 -6.04 -5.75 -13.80
CA CYS A 53 -6.43 -4.35 -13.70
C CYS A 53 -5.84 -3.64 -12.46
N LEU A 54 -5.35 -4.38 -11.47
CA LEU A 54 -4.88 -3.83 -10.21
C LEU A 54 -3.76 -2.78 -10.38
N PRO A 55 -2.75 -2.97 -11.28
CA PRO A 55 -1.76 -1.94 -11.56
C PRO A 55 -2.41 -0.62 -12.03
N ILE A 56 -3.42 -0.68 -12.90
CA ILE A 56 -4.12 0.50 -13.41
C ILE A 56 -4.82 1.26 -12.28
N TYR A 57 -5.47 0.54 -11.36
CA TYR A 57 -6.16 1.15 -10.23
C TYR A 57 -5.19 1.78 -9.22
N LEU A 58 -4.06 1.13 -8.97
CA LEU A 58 -3.03 1.63 -8.06
C LEU A 58 -2.29 2.83 -8.66
N THR A 59 -1.87 2.78 -9.93
CA THR A 59 -1.20 3.93 -10.57
C THR A 59 -2.15 5.10 -10.83
N GLY A 60 -3.45 4.85 -10.95
CA GLY A 60 -4.47 5.90 -10.99
C GLY A 60 -4.61 6.66 -9.65
N CYS A 61 -3.98 6.16 -8.59
CA CYS A 61 -4.00 6.76 -7.27
C CYS A 61 -2.63 7.37 -6.90
N GLN A 62 -2.67 8.53 -6.25
CA GLN A 62 -1.46 9.23 -5.79
C GLN A 62 -0.81 8.56 -4.57
N LYS A 63 -1.59 7.84 -3.76
CA LYS A 63 -1.17 7.27 -2.48
C LYS A 63 -1.93 5.99 -2.19
N LEU A 64 -1.31 5.10 -1.42
CA LEU A 64 -1.91 3.90 -0.85
C LEU A 64 -2.25 4.15 0.64
N LEU A 65 -3.52 3.97 1.01
CA LEU A 65 -3.98 3.99 2.40
C LEU A 65 -4.23 2.55 2.85
N VAL A 66 -3.46 2.09 3.84
CA VAL A 66 -3.60 0.77 4.45
C VAL A 66 -4.41 0.88 5.75
N LEU A 67 -5.55 0.19 5.81
CA LEU A 67 -6.28 -0.03 7.06
C LEU A 67 -5.78 -1.33 7.70
N HIS A 68 -4.82 -1.21 8.63
CA HIS A 68 -4.11 -2.32 9.21
C HIS A 68 -4.88 -2.98 10.36
N GLY A 69 -5.65 -4.00 10.02
CA GLY A 69 -6.35 -4.87 10.96
C GLY A 69 -5.65 -6.22 11.19
N GLN A 70 -6.11 -6.98 12.19
CA GLN A 70 -5.49 -8.25 12.63
C GLN A 70 -5.27 -9.29 11.52
N SER A 71 -6.11 -9.26 10.47
CA SER A 71 -6.04 -10.20 9.34
C SER A 71 -5.39 -9.61 8.08
N TYR A 72 -4.88 -8.38 8.12
CA TYR A 72 -4.35 -7.72 6.93
C TYR A 72 -3.16 -8.49 6.33
N GLN A 73 -2.16 -8.80 7.18
CA GLN A 73 -0.93 -9.49 6.76
C GLN A 73 -1.14 -10.96 6.40
N THR A 74 -2.29 -11.55 6.77
CA THR A 74 -2.59 -12.95 6.48
C THR A 74 -3.40 -13.12 5.20
N ARG A 75 -3.74 -12.04 4.49
CA ARG A 75 -4.53 -12.08 3.26
C ARG A 75 -3.66 -11.76 2.08
N LEU A 76 -3.47 -12.74 1.20
CA LEU A 76 -2.55 -12.59 0.08
C LEU A 76 -2.97 -11.47 -0.87
N TRP A 77 -4.27 -11.22 -1.02
CA TRP A 77 -4.78 -10.08 -1.79
C TRP A 77 -4.23 -8.72 -1.31
N CYS A 78 -4.23 -8.49 0.01
CA CYS A 78 -3.65 -7.27 0.58
C CYS A 78 -2.14 -7.17 0.30
N LEU A 79 -1.44 -8.31 0.27
CA LEU A 79 -0.01 -8.33 -0.01
C LEU A 79 0.28 -8.07 -1.50
N VAL A 80 -0.59 -8.53 -2.40
CA VAL A 80 -0.50 -8.20 -3.82
C VAL A 80 -0.67 -6.70 -4.03
N GLU A 81 -1.58 -6.05 -3.33
CA GLU A 81 -1.75 -4.59 -3.42
C GLU A 81 -0.48 -3.85 -2.99
N LEU A 82 0.17 -4.29 -1.90
CA LEU A 82 1.48 -3.77 -1.48
C LEU A 82 2.58 -4.04 -2.51
N PHE A 83 2.64 -5.26 -3.04
CA PHE A 83 3.60 -5.64 -4.07
C PHE A 83 3.44 -4.77 -5.32
N VAL A 84 2.23 -4.65 -5.85
CA VAL A 84 1.94 -3.83 -7.04
C VAL A 84 2.29 -2.37 -6.75
N PHE A 85 1.94 -1.83 -5.58
CA PHE A 85 2.32 -0.48 -5.18
C PHE A 85 3.85 -0.27 -5.22
N ILE A 86 4.62 -1.20 -4.66
CA ILE A 86 6.09 -1.12 -4.63
C ILE A 86 6.67 -1.20 -6.05
N VAL A 87 6.28 -2.18 -6.86
CA VAL A 87 6.85 -2.35 -8.22
C VAL A 87 6.45 -1.22 -9.17
N MET A 88 5.33 -0.54 -8.90
CA MET A 88 4.93 0.67 -9.64
C MET A 88 5.62 1.94 -9.13
N GLY A 89 6.60 1.83 -8.24
CA GLY A 89 7.44 2.93 -7.76
C GLY A 89 6.92 3.64 -6.50
N GLY A 90 5.90 3.09 -5.84
CA GLY A 90 5.39 3.64 -4.59
C GLY A 90 6.41 3.54 -3.45
N GLY A 91 6.66 4.67 -2.77
CA GLY A 91 7.56 4.74 -1.62
C GLY A 91 6.84 5.03 -0.30
N HIS A 92 7.61 5.11 0.78
CA HIS A 92 7.08 5.40 2.13
C HIS A 92 6.32 6.74 2.20
N ALA A 93 6.71 7.75 1.41
CA ALA A 93 6.01 9.05 1.37
C ALA A 93 4.59 8.98 0.77
N ASP A 94 4.34 7.96 -0.05
CA ASP A 94 3.07 7.70 -0.71
C ASP A 94 2.22 6.63 0.01
N LEU A 95 2.77 6.04 1.07
CA LEU A 95 2.08 5.10 1.93
C LEU A 95 1.55 5.80 3.19
N GLU A 96 0.26 5.59 3.46
CA GLU A 96 -0.39 6.00 4.70
C GLU A 96 -0.90 4.74 5.40
N VAL A 97 -0.63 4.59 6.70
CA VAL A 97 -1.10 3.43 7.48
C VAL A 97 -1.97 3.91 8.63
N ARG A 98 -3.13 3.28 8.79
CA ARG A 98 -4.04 3.47 9.93
C ARG A 98 -4.23 2.14 10.63
N GLN A 99 -3.66 2.02 11.83
CA GLN A 99 -3.84 0.86 12.69
C GLN A 99 -5.29 0.83 13.21
N LEU A 100 -5.98 -0.30 13.05
CA LEU A 100 -7.30 -0.48 13.66
C LEU A 100 -7.16 -0.73 15.17
N LYS A 101 -8.15 -0.30 15.96
CA LYS A 101 -8.10 -0.32 17.44
C LYS A 101 -7.87 -1.72 18.02
N SER A 102 -8.51 -2.74 17.47
CA SER A 102 -8.30 -4.14 17.91
C SER A 102 -6.97 -4.74 17.45
N CYS A 103 -6.29 -4.12 16.49
CA CYS A 103 -5.13 -4.70 15.85
C CYS A 103 -3.89 -4.57 16.73
N LYS A 104 -3.41 -5.71 17.23
CA LYS A 104 -2.14 -5.82 17.97
C LYS A 104 -0.98 -6.26 17.10
N ALA A 105 -1.25 -6.59 15.84
CA ALA A 105 -0.22 -6.99 14.89
C ALA A 105 0.71 -5.81 14.59
N SER A 106 2.00 -6.10 14.56
CA SER A 106 3.04 -5.24 14.00
C SER A 106 3.45 -5.76 12.64
N PHE A 107 4.05 -4.93 11.79
CA PHE A 107 4.76 -5.40 10.60
C PHE A 107 6.13 -6.01 10.92
N THR A 108 6.61 -5.93 12.16
CA THR A 108 7.84 -6.63 12.57
C THR A 108 7.70 -8.14 12.40
N GLY A 109 8.59 -8.77 11.63
CA GLY A 109 8.54 -10.21 11.34
C GLY A 109 7.45 -10.58 10.32
N PHE A 110 7.05 -9.62 9.49
CA PHE A 110 6.16 -9.79 8.35
C PHE A 110 6.71 -10.87 7.42
N ASP A 111 5.82 -11.79 7.03
CA ASP A 111 6.19 -12.91 6.19
C ASP A 111 5.04 -13.24 5.23
N ALA A 112 5.23 -12.86 3.97
CA ALA A 112 4.24 -13.06 2.92
C ALA A 112 3.91 -14.54 2.69
N THR A 113 4.81 -15.47 3.02
CA THR A 113 4.58 -16.91 2.84
C THR A 113 3.52 -17.46 3.79
N LYS A 114 3.18 -16.72 4.85
CA LYS A 114 2.11 -17.08 5.81
C LYS A 114 0.72 -16.60 5.38
N ALA A 115 0.62 -15.83 4.30
CA ALA A 115 -0.65 -15.32 3.82
C ALA A 115 -1.45 -16.39 3.08
N THR A 116 -2.78 -16.28 3.15
CA THR A 116 -3.72 -17.22 2.54
C THR A 116 -4.55 -16.54 1.45
N CYS A 117 -4.95 -17.36 0.48
CA CYS A 117 -5.89 -17.00 -0.58
C CYS A 117 -7.27 -17.61 -0.32
N PHE A 118 -8.27 -17.12 -1.08
CA PHE A 118 -9.58 -17.77 -1.12
C PHE A 118 -9.47 -19.21 -1.65
N LYS A 119 -8.64 -19.43 -2.68
CA LYS A 119 -8.25 -20.77 -3.14
C LYS A 119 -6.78 -21.02 -2.80
N ALA A 120 -6.49 -22.12 -2.12
CA ALA A 120 -5.12 -22.45 -1.71
C ALA A 120 -4.17 -22.63 -2.91
N GLU A 121 -4.69 -23.10 -4.04
CA GLU A 121 -3.94 -23.28 -5.30
C GLU A 121 -3.41 -21.96 -5.90
N ASP A 122 -4.10 -20.84 -5.67
CA ASP A 122 -3.70 -19.53 -6.20
C ASP A 122 -2.50 -18.95 -5.42
N ALA A 123 -2.27 -19.40 -4.18
CA ALA A 123 -1.25 -18.82 -3.31
C ALA A 123 0.16 -19.00 -3.87
N SER A 124 0.49 -20.21 -4.34
CA SER A 124 1.81 -20.50 -4.93
C SER A 124 2.07 -19.68 -6.19
N HIS A 125 1.04 -19.51 -7.03
CA HIS A 125 1.16 -18.73 -8.25
C HIS A 125 1.44 -17.26 -7.94
N ILE A 126 0.65 -16.67 -7.04
CA ILE A 126 0.77 -15.25 -6.67
C ILE A 126 2.11 -14.99 -5.96
N LEU A 127 2.53 -15.86 -5.04
CA LEU A 127 3.85 -15.75 -4.40
C LEU A 127 4.98 -15.84 -5.44
N GLY A 128 4.85 -16.71 -6.45
CA GLY A 128 5.79 -16.78 -7.57
C GLY A 128 5.84 -15.50 -8.41
N VAL A 129 4.71 -14.80 -8.59
CA VAL A 129 4.67 -13.47 -9.25
C VAL A 129 5.40 -12.42 -8.41
N ILE A 130 5.19 -12.40 -7.10
CA ILE A 130 5.90 -11.49 -6.18
C ILE A 130 7.41 -11.76 -6.24
N GLU A 131 7.80 -13.02 -6.16
CA GLU A 131 9.19 -13.45 -6.25
C GLU A 131 9.82 -13.05 -7.58
N ALA A 132 9.13 -13.29 -8.70
CA ALA A 132 9.63 -12.91 -10.02
C ALA A 132 9.76 -11.39 -10.20
N GLY A 133 8.84 -10.61 -9.62
CA GLY A 133 8.83 -9.15 -9.75
C GLY A 133 9.86 -8.42 -8.90
N LEU A 134 10.21 -8.94 -7.72
CA LEU A 134 11.19 -8.34 -6.79
C LEU A 134 12.49 -9.16 -6.66
N GLY A 135 12.58 -10.31 -7.30
CA GLY A 135 13.74 -11.21 -7.26
C GLY A 135 13.76 -12.19 -6.09
N SER A 136 13.10 -11.88 -4.96
CA SER A 136 12.88 -12.84 -3.87
C SER A 136 11.70 -12.43 -2.97
N ILE A 137 11.05 -13.40 -2.34
CA ILE A 137 10.02 -13.12 -1.31
C ILE A 137 10.65 -12.43 -0.09
N GLN A 138 11.91 -12.73 0.24
CA GLN A 138 12.61 -12.10 1.35
C GLN A 138 12.82 -10.60 1.12
N LEU A 139 13.16 -10.19 -0.11
CA LEU A 139 13.26 -8.77 -0.46
C LEU A 139 11.89 -8.08 -0.35
N PHE A 140 10.82 -8.74 -0.78
CA PHE A 140 9.47 -8.21 -0.58
C PHE A 140 9.16 -8.02 0.91
N ASN A 141 9.42 -9.02 1.73
CA ASN A 141 9.18 -8.95 3.17
C ASN A 141 9.93 -7.77 3.81
N SER A 142 11.25 -7.67 3.60
CA SER A 142 12.06 -6.60 4.19
C SER A 142 11.64 -5.22 3.67
N THR A 143 11.31 -5.09 2.39
CA THR A 143 10.86 -3.82 1.80
C THR A 143 9.56 -3.34 2.45
N VAL A 144 8.59 -4.23 2.67
CA VAL A 144 7.33 -3.90 3.35
C VAL A 144 7.59 -3.49 4.80
N GLU A 145 8.41 -4.24 5.53
CA GLU A 145 8.77 -3.91 6.93
C GLU A 145 9.43 -2.52 7.04
N ASP A 146 10.42 -2.25 6.19
CA ASP A 146 11.17 -1.00 6.20
C ASP A 146 10.27 0.19 5.84
N MET A 147 9.42 0.02 4.83
CA MET A 147 8.51 1.07 4.38
C MET A 147 7.47 1.42 5.45
N VAL A 148 6.85 0.41 6.07
CA VAL A 148 5.86 0.66 7.14
C VAL A 148 6.53 1.24 8.38
N SER A 149 7.72 0.78 8.74
CA SER A 149 8.47 1.30 9.90
C SER A 149 8.78 2.79 9.74
N GLN A 150 9.16 3.23 8.53
CA GLN A 150 9.38 4.64 8.22
C GLN A 150 8.09 5.48 8.39
N VAL A 151 6.95 4.99 7.87
CA VAL A 151 5.65 5.68 8.01
C VAL A 151 5.23 5.81 9.47
N MET A 152 5.41 4.75 10.26
CA MET A 152 5.04 4.74 11.67
C MET A 152 5.95 5.63 12.53
N ALA A 153 7.24 5.73 12.19
CA ALA A 153 8.19 6.62 12.87
C ALA A 153 7.82 8.11 12.70
N VAL A 154 7.40 8.51 11.48
CA VAL A 154 6.98 9.90 11.19
C VAL A 154 5.68 10.26 11.91
N SER A 155 4.79 9.29 12.12
CA SER A 155 3.49 9.51 12.77
C SER A 155 3.57 9.71 14.29
N HIS A 156 4.73 9.48 14.91
CA HIS A 156 4.93 9.53 16.36
C HIS A 156 5.62 10.82 16.85
N ASP A 157 5.90 11.80 15.97
CA ASP A 157 6.35 13.13 16.37
C ASP A 157 5.16 14.11 16.44
N PRO A 158 4.68 14.49 17.64
CA PRO A 158 3.55 15.41 17.78
C PRO A 158 3.90 16.86 17.45
N GLY A 159 5.16 17.17 17.08
CA GLY A 159 5.67 18.54 16.93
C GLY A 159 6.10 18.96 15.51
N ALA A 160 6.23 18.04 14.55
CA ALA A 160 6.67 18.39 13.21
C ALA A 160 5.48 18.76 12.32
N GLY A 161 5.07 20.03 12.39
CA GLY A 161 4.26 20.63 11.33
C GLY A 161 4.88 20.35 9.98
N THR A 162 4.05 19.92 9.02
CA THR A 162 4.43 19.59 7.65
C THR A 162 5.22 20.74 7.03
N THR A 163 6.55 20.70 7.11
CA THR A 163 7.40 21.61 6.34
C THR A 163 7.35 21.14 4.90
N SER A 164 6.65 21.94 4.09
CA SER A 164 6.79 21.97 2.63
C SER A 164 8.28 21.84 2.28
N LEU A 165 8.68 20.67 1.76
CA LEU A 165 9.99 20.53 1.12
C LEU A 165 9.85 21.09 -0.29
N ASP A 166 10.66 22.12 -0.52
CA ASP A 166 10.77 22.86 -1.76
C ASP A 166 10.91 21.96 -2.98
N VAL A 167 10.21 22.39 -4.03
CA VAL A 167 10.38 21.92 -5.41
C VAL A 167 11.84 22.15 -5.79
N LEU A 168 12.68 21.13 -5.70
CA LEU A 168 13.92 21.09 -6.46
C LEU A 168 13.52 20.84 -7.92
N SER A 169 13.53 21.93 -8.68
CA SER A 169 13.46 21.96 -10.14
C SER A 169 14.37 20.90 -10.74
N LEU A 170 13.80 20.07 -11.60
CA LEU A 170 14.45 19.04 -12.40
C LEU A 170 14.98 19.63 -13.73
N ASP A 171 15.35 20.92 -13.73
CA ASP A 171 15.97 21.59 -14.88
C ASP A 171 17.49 21.68 -14.65
N SER A 172 18.21 20.55 -14.74
CA SER A 172 19.68 20.56 -14.95
C SER A 172 20.27 19.20 -15.31
N LEU A 173 19.59 18.40 -16.14
CA LEU A 173 20.22 17.26 -16.81
C LEU A 173 20.04 17.39 -18.32
N ASP A 174 20.53 18.50 -18.87
CA ASP A 174 21.08 18.52 -20.22
C ASP A 174 22.58 18.81 -20.10
N ASP A 175 23.36 17.90 -20.68
CA ASP A 175 24.76 18.01 -21.14
C ASP A 175 25.68 16.90 -20.60
N ALA A 176 25.66 15.74 -21.29
CA ALA A 176 26.87 15.11 -21.82
C ALA A 176 26.56 13.80 -22.59
N ASN A 177 26.59 13.91 -23.92
CA ASN A 177 27.19 12.95 -24.87
C ASN A 177 26.90 11.44 -24.72
N CYS A 178 26.16 10.87 -25.68
CA CYS A 178 26.66 9.68 -26.41
C CYS A 178 25.95 9.45 -27.77
N TYR A 179 26.61 9.92 -28.83
CA TYR A 179 26.78 9.36 -30.17
C TYR A 179 25.65 8.62 -30.91
N SER A 180 25.30 9.24 -32.04
CA SER A 180 25.03 8.67 -33.37
C SER A 180 25.44 7.20 -33.62
N LEU A 181 24.45 6.40 -34.04
CA LEU A 181 24.44 5.53 -35.24
C LEU A 181 22.99 5.19 -35.61
#